data_AF-A0A7C3D421-F1
#
_entry.id   AF-A0A7C3D421-F1
#
_cell.length_a   1.000
_cell.length_b   1.000
_cell.length_c   1.000
_cell.angle_alpha   90.00
_cell.angle_beta   90.00
_cell.angle_gamma   90.00
#
_symmetry.space_group_name_H-M   'P 1'
#
loop_
_entity.id
_entity.type
_entity.pdbx_description
1 polymer ?
#
loop_
_entity_poly.entity_id
_entity_poly.type
_entity_poly.pdbx_seq_one_letter_code
_entity_poly.pdbx_strand_id
1 'polypeptide(L)'
;MINTCVFNVFLCVLLSLSLSGRLLAGQVYYVYEDPRGRTHIVDSIPGDAIKFGYKIVNDKGVTIREVPSLASQIKKARVEARLSKAQRAKNAQRERNERLLRRFTSLEDIRETGNKKILALQTQIDITNNYIKSYKKNLRLLESQADALNNRLEPVPDDDLRAIERLKENIRKNLQYVDQRRLEQHKVRDEFLALIEDYKKLTKKK
;
A
#
# COMPACT_ATOMS: atom_id res chain seq x y z
N MET A 1 93.30 12.90 -12.50
CA MET A 1 92.36 13.87 -11.88
C MET A 1 91.18 14.14 -12.81
N ILE A 2 90.37 13.12 -13.15
CA ILE A 2 89.32 13.23 -14.20
C ILE A 2 87.88 13.03 -13.63
N ASN A 3 87.73 12.65 -12.35
CA ASN A 3 86.44 12.18 -11.82
C ASN A 3 85.58 13.19 -11.03
N THR A 4 85.91 14.48 -11.02
CA THR A 4 85.12 15.49 -10.28
C THR A 4 84.24 16.40 -11.14
N CYS A 5 84.33 16.32 -12.48
CA CYS A 5 83.61 17.25 -13.38
C CYS A 5 82.20 16.77 -13.76
N VAL A 6 81.92 15.46 -13.71
CA VAL A 6 80.66 14.87 -14.21
C VAL A 6 79.51 15.01 -13.21
N PHE A 7 79.81 15.14 -11.91
CA PHE A 7 78.77 15.13 -10.87
C PHE A 7 78.04 16.49 -10.70
N ASN A 8 78.71 17.60 -11.02
CA ASN A 8 78.15 18.95 -10.80
C ASN A 8 77.28 19.46 -11.97
N VAL A 9 77.38 18.85 -13.14
CA VAL A 9 76.53 19.20 -14.30
C VAL A 9 75.14 18.53 -14.19
N PHE A 10 75.05 17.38 -13.52
CA PHE A 10 73.80 16.65 -13.35
C PHE A 10 72.85 17.26 -12.30
N LEU A 11 73.38 18.02 -11.34
CA LEU A 11 72.58 18.63 -10.27
C LEU A 11 71.86 19.92 -10.71
N CYS A 12 72.36 20.61 -11.73
CA CYS A 12 71.77 21.87 -12.22
C CYS A 12 70.67 21.68 -13.29
N VAL A 13 70.56 20.49 -13.91
CA VAL A 13 69.54 20.22 -14.94
C VAL A 13 68.23 19.69 -14.33
N LEU A 14 68.25 19.21 -13.08
CA LEU A 14 67.07 18.67 -12.39
C LEU A 14 66.27 19.71 -11.58
N LEU A 15 66.75 20.95 -11.44
CA LEU A 15 66.09 22.00 -10.63
C LEU A 15 65.38 23.10 -11.45
N SER A 16 65.31 22.98 -12.77
CA SER A 16 64.65 23.97 -13.66
C SER A 16 63.31 23.50 -14.22
N LEU A 17 62.84 22.31 -13.84
CA LEU A 17 61.62 21.69 -14.37
C LEU A 17 60.48 21.60 -13.34
N SER A 18 60.27 22.66 -12.55
CA SER A 18 59.23 22.69 -11.52
C SER A 18 58.45 24.00 -11.49
N LEU A 19 58.20 24.62 -12.65
CA LEU A 19 57.38 25.83 -12.68
C LEU A 19 56.65 26.06 -14.01
N SER A 20 55.81 25.12 -14.45
CA SER A 20 54.82 25.38 -15.51
C SER A 20 53.68 24.37 -15.43
N GLY A 21 52.82 24.57 -14.44
CA GLY A 21 51.60 23.79 -14.24
C GLY A 21 50.47 24.64 -13.68
N ARG A 22 50.30 25.89 -14.17
CA ARG A 22 49.03 26.58 -13.98
C ARG A 22 48.03 25.92 -14.93
N LEU A 23 47.19 25.06 -14.37
CA LEU A 23 45.97 24.56 -15.01
C LEU A 23 45.26 25.77 -15.63
N LEU A 24 45.14 25.82 -16.96
CA LEU A 24 44.14 26.68 -17.61
C LEU A 24 42.77 26.13 -17.21
N ALA A 25 42.22 26.63 -16.12
CA ALA A 25 40.78 26.57 -15.91
C ALA A 25 40.16 27.45 -16.99
N GLY A 26 39.67 26.83 -18.07
CA GLY A 26 38.94 27.55 -19.12
C GLY A 26 37.78 28.33 -18.50
N GLN A 27 37.62 29.60 -18.89
CA GLN A 27 36.57 30.47 -18.36
C GLN A 27 35.20 29.90 -18.76
N VAL A 28 34.29 29.78 -17.79
CA VAL A 28 32.96 29.19 -17.96
C VAL A 28 31.92 30.27 -17.73
N TYR A 29 30.91 30.32 -18.61
CA TYR A 29 29.81 31.27 -18.52
C TYR A 29 28.48 30.54 -18.24
N TYR A 30 27.54 31.25 -17.63
CA TYR A 30 26.21 30.75 -17.33
C TYR A 30 25.17 31.49 -18.17
N VAL A 31 24.35 30.73 -18.90
CA VAL A 31 23.31 31.24 -19.78
C VAL A 31 21.94 30.86 -19.22
N TYR A 32 21.08 31.84 -18.97
CA TYR A 32 19.71 31.59 -18.50
C TYR A 32 18.71 32.51 -19.21
N GLU A 33 17.43 32.10 -19.20
CA GLU A 33 16.34 32.87 -19.80
C GLU A 33 15.46 33.47 -18.69
N ASP A 34 15.18 34.77 -18.77
CA ASP A 34 14.31 35.45 -17.82
C ASP A 34 12.82 35.20 -18.13
N PRO A 35 11.88 35.52 -17.21
CA PRO A 35 10.45 35.33 -17.45
C PRO A 35 9.87 36.12 -18.63
N ARG A 36 10.64 37.09 -19.19
CA ARG A 36 10.27 37.89 -20.35
C ARG A 36 10.87 37.34 -21.65
N GLY A 37 11.51 36.16 -21.60
CA GLY A 37 12.12 35.49 -22.75
C GLY A 37 13.46 36.07 -23.17
N ARG A 38 14.16 36.82 -22.30
CA ARG A 38 15.47 37.39 -22.62
C ARG A 38 16.57 36.48 -22.10
N THR A 39 17.52 36.16 -22.98
CA THR A 39 18.71 35.38 -22.66
C THR A 39 19.78 36.26 -22.04
N HIS A 40 20.29 35.85 -20.87
CA HIS A 40 21.38 36.52 -20.17
C HIS A 40 22.59 35.59 -20.11
N ILE A 41 23.77 36.13 -20.39
CA ILE A 41 25.07 35.46 -20.25
C ILE A 41 25.81 36.15 -19.12
N VAL A 42 26.12 35.41 -18.05
CA VAL A 42 26.72 35.97 -16.83
C VAL A 42 27.86 35.08 -16.33
N ASP A 43 28.85 35.69 -15.68
CA ASP A 43 29.98 34.99 -15.07
C ASP A 43 29.58 34.23 -13.78
N SER A 44 28.48 34.65 -13.14
CA SER A 44 27.91 34.01 -11.97
C SER A 44 26.39 34.14 -11.96
N ILE A 45 25.70 33.08 -11.55
CA ILE A 45 24.24 33.04 -11.56
C ILE A 45 23.64 33.77 -10.35
N PRO A 46 22.72 34.71 -10.56
CA PRO A 46 21.93 35.29 -9.47
C PRO A 46 21.05 34.22 -8.81
N GLY A 47 20.88 34.29 -7.49
CA GLY A 47 20.12 33.29 -6.71
C GLY A 47 18.70 33.04 -7.23
N ASP A 48 18.02 34.10 -7.70
CA ASP A 48 16.67 33.98 -8.25
C ASP A 48 16.60 33.30 -9.63
N ALA A 49 17.69 33.39 -10.41
CA ALA A 49 17.77 32.83 -11.76
C ALA A 49 17.91 31.29 -11.77
N ILE A 50 18.38 30.70 -10.66
CA ILE A 50 18.53 29.24 -10.48
C ILE A 50 17.21 28.50 -10.76
N LYS A 51 16.07 29.14 -10.44
CA LYS A 51 14.73 28.54 -10.58
C LYS A 51 14.29 28.36 -12.04
N PHE A 52 14.82 29.17 -12.97
CA PHE A 52 14.48 29.12 -14.40
C PHE A 52 15.32 28.11 -15.18
N GLY A 53 16.33 27.52 -14.55
CA GLY A 53 17.29 26.64 -15.23
C GLY A 53 18.30 27.45 -16.02
N TYR A 54 19.43 26.83 -16.32
CA TYR A 54 20.55 27.49 -16.95
C TYR A 54 21.47 26.51 -17.66
N LYS A 55 22.21 27.01 -18.64
CA LYS A 55 23.25 26.29 -19.38
C LYS A 55 24.61 26.81 -18.96
N ILE A 56 25.54 25.88 -18.77
CA ILE A 56 26.95 26.15 -18.53
C ILE A 56 27.63 26.05 -19.89
N VAL A 57 28.23 27.12 -20.39
CA VAL A 57 28.88 27.18 -21.69
C VAL A 57 30.38 27.46 -21.55
N ASN A 58 31.19 26.91 -22.44
CA ASN A 58 32.62 27.27 -22.52
C ASN A 58 32.83 28.63 -23.19
N ASP A 59 34.09 29.08 -23.21
CA ASP A 59 34.59 30.24 -23.95
C ASP A 59 34.16 30.30 -25.42
N LYS A 60 33.90 29.15 -26.05
CA LYS A 60 33.43 29.02 -27.44
C LYS A 60 31.89 28.96 -27.57
N GLY A 61 31.15 29.17 -26.48
CA GLY A 61 29.69 29.12 -26.47
C GLY A 61 29.09 27.70 -26.54
N VAL A 62 29.91 26.66 -26.44
CA VAL A 62 29.47 25.26 -26.44
C VAL A 62 28.91 24.91 -25.07
N THR A 63 27.70 24.36 -25.02
CA THR A 63 27.07 23.92 -23.76
C THR A 63 27.80 22.70 -23.21
N ILE A 64 28.44 22.88 -22.06
CA ILE A 64 29.11 21.83 -21.28
C ILE A 64 28.06 21.07 -20.46
N ARG A 65 27.07 21.78 -19.88
CA ARG A 65 26.08 21.21 -18.99
C ARG A 65 24.79 22.02 -19.00
N GLU A 66 23.65 21.37 -18.94
CA GLU A 66 22.35 22.04 -18.80
C GLU A 66 21.71 21.64 -17.47
N VAL A 67 21.26 22.65 -16.72
CA VAL A 67 20.52 22.49 -15.47
C VAL A 67 19.06 22.88 -15.74
N PRO A 68 18.11 21.92 -15.68
CA PRO A 68 16.72 22.19 -16.02
C PRO A 68 16.05 23.09 -14.98
N SER A 69 15.06 23.87 -15.43
CA SER A 69 14.27 24.73 -14.55
C SER A 69 13.56 23.96 -13.44
N LEU A 70 13.34 24.62 -12.30
CA LEU A 70 12.59 24.03 -11.19
C LEU A 70 11.18 23.59 -11.64
N ALA A 71 10.53 24.38 -12.50
CA ALA A 71 9.23 24.03 -13.08
C ALA A 71 9.30 22.76 -13.95
N SER A 72 10.36 22.60 -14.75
CA SER A 72 10.61 21.40 -15.57
C SER A 72 10.86 20.18 -14.70
N GLN A 73 11.66 20.32 -13.63
CA GLN A 73 11.92 19.26 -12.66
C GLN A 73 10.63 18.81 -11.94
N ILE A 74 9.81 19.75 -11.47
CA ILE A 74 8.51 19.45 -10.82
C ILE A 74 7.58 18.72 -11.81
N LYS A 75 7.50 19.16 -13.07
CA LYS A 75 6.68 18.51 -14.09
C LYS A 75 7.15 17.08 -14.35
N LYS A 76 8.45 16.85 -14.49
CA LYS A 76 9.04 15.50 -14.65
C LYS A 76 8.74 14.62 -13.44
N ALA A 77 8.98 15.09 -12.23
CA ALA A 77 8.69 14.36 -10.99
C ALA A 77 7.20 13.98 -10.88
N ARG A 78 6.28 14.88 -11.28
CA ARG A 78 4.83 14.61 -11.28
C ARG A 78 4.45 13.53 -12.30
N VAL A 79 5.06 13.55 -13.49
CA VAL A 79 4.84 12.53 -14.52
C VAL A 79 5.39 11.18 -14.06
N GLU A 80 6.61 11.15 -13.52
CA GLU A 80 7.24 9.94 -12.99
C GLU A 80 6.45 9.35 -11.83
N ALA A 81 5.96 10.17 -10.89
CA ALA A 81 5.10 9.73 -9.81
C ALA A 81 3.78 9.11 -10.32
N ARG A 82 3.18 9.69 -11.37
CA ARG A 82 1.97 9.13 -12.02
C ARG A 82 2.26 7.79 -12.70
N LEU A 83 3.37 7.69 -13.45
CA LEU A 83 3.79 6.47 -14.11
C LEU A 83 4.12 5.36 -13.09
N SER A 84 4.84 5.71 -12.03
CA SER A 84 5.16 4.80 -10.92
C SER A 84 3.88 4.30 -10.23
N LYS A 85 2.93 5.19 -9.93
CA LYS A 85 1.62 4.80 -9.36
C LYS A 85 0.84 3.87 -10.31
N ALA A 86 0.81 4.18 -11.60
CA ALA A 86 0.14 3.34 -12.60
C ALA A 86 0.81 1.97 -12.71
N GLN A 87 2.15 1.91 -12.68
CA GLN A 87 2.90 0.66 -12.74
C GLN A 87 2.67 -0.19 -11.49
N ARG A 88 2.69 0.42 -10.29
CA ARG A 88 2.35 -0.27 -9.03
C ARG A 88 0.94 -0.84 -9.07
N ALA A 89 -0.04 -0.09 -9.58
CA ALA A 89 -1.41 -0.57 -9.73
C ALA A 89 -1.51 -1.77 -10.70
N LYS A 90 -0.80 -1.71 -11.83
CA LYS A 90 -0.71 -2.82 -12.79
C LYS A 90 -0.08 -4.07 -12.18
N ASN A 91 1.05 -3.92 -11.49
CA ASN A 91 1.74 -5.01 -10.80
C ASN A 91 0.84 -5.63 -9.73
N ALA A 92 0.20 -4.81 -8.90
CA ALA A 92 -0.73 -5.28 -7.88
C ALA A 92 -1.92 -6.04 -8.48
N GLN A 93 -2.47 -5.59 -9.63
CA GLN A 93 -3.53 -6.33 -10.34
C GLN A 93 -3.02 -7.66 -10.88
N ARG A 94 -1.83 -7.68 -11.49
CA ARG A 94 -1.22 -8.90 -12.01
C ARG A 94 -1.00 -9.91 -10.88
N GLU A 95 -0.43 -9.49 -9.77
CA GLU A 95 -0.23 -10.35 -8.60
C GLU A 95 -1.54 -10.88 -8.03
N ARG A 96 -2.60 -10.04 -7.95
CA ARG A 96 -3.94 -10.49 -7.55
C ARG A 96 -4.46 -11.59 -8.47
N ASN A 97 -4.36 -11.39 -9.79
CA ASN A 97 -4.81 -12.35 -10.78
C ASN A 97 -4.02 -13.66 -10.69
N GLU A 98 -2.70 -13.58 -10.58
CA GLU A 98 -1.85 -14.75 -10.43
C GLU A 98 -2.13 -15.51 -9.13
N ARG A 99 -2.37 -14.79 -8.01
CA ARG A 99 -2.80 -15.42 -6.76
C ARG A 99 -4.13 -16.15 -6.92
N LEU A 100 -5.09 -15.54 -7.63
CA LEU A 100 -6.40 -16.16 -7.89
C LEU A 100 -6.24 -17.47 -8.68
N LEU A 101 -5.46 -17.46 -9.76
CA LEU A 101 -5.21 -18.64 -10.60
C LEU A 101 -4.34 -19.70 -9.92
N ARG A 102 -3.45 -19.32 -8.99
CA ARG A 102 -2.69 -20.29 -8.18
C ARG A 102 -3.54 -20.94 -7.09
N ARG A 103 -4.47 -20.18 -6.51
CA ARG A 103 -5.30 -20.65 -5.40
C ARG A 103 -6.36 -21.63 -5.87
N PHE A 104 -6.95 -21.40 -7.05
CA PHE A 104 -8.03 -22.21 -7.56
C PHE A 104 -7.69 -22.78 -8.93
N THR A 105 -7.95 -24.07 -9.06
CA THR A 105 -7.61 -24.84 -10.27
C THR A 105 -8.70 -24.76 -11.34
N SER A 106 -9.94 -24.54 -10.93
CA SER A 106 -11.09 -24.47 -11.81
C SER A 106 -12.16 -23.53 -11.25
N LEU A 107 -13.12 -23.20 -12.10
CA LEU A 107 -14.30 -22.45 -11.68
C LEU A 107 -15.16 -23.23 -10.67
N GLU A 108 -15.17 -24.56 -10.79
CA GLU A 108 -15.93 -25.42 -9.88
C GLU A 108 -15.27 -25.48 -8.49
N ASP A 109 -13.94 -25.50 -8.43
CA ASP A 109 -13.18 -25.42 -7.19
C ASP A 109 -13.51 -24.15 -6.38
N ILE A 110 -13.66 -23.00 -7.05
CA ILE A 110 -14.11 -21.75 -6.41
C ILE A 110 -15.51 -21.93 -5.80
N ARG A 111 -16.45 -22.50 -6.56
CA ARG A 111 -17.83 -22.71 -6.11
C ARG A 111 -17.89 -23.66 -4.93
N GLU A 112 -17.23 -24.80 -5.03
CA GLU A 112 -17.19 -25.78 -3.94
C GLU A 112 -16.59 -25.19 -2.69
N THR A 113 -15.49 -24.45 -2.80
CA THR A 113 -14.86 -23.80 -1.65
C THR A 113 -15.80 -22.79 -0.99
N GLY A 114 -16.51 -21.99 -1.79
CA GLY A 114 -17.53 -21.06 -1.31
C GLY A 114 -18.69 -21.78 -0.61
N ASN A 115 -19.22 -22.83 -1.23
CA ASN A 115 -20.30 -23.65 -0.69
C ASN A 115 -19.91 -24.32 0.62
N LYS A 116 -18.70 -24.89 0.72
CA LYS A 116 -18.16 -25.51 1.95
C LYS A 116 -18.12 -24.50 3.09
N LYS A 117 -17.66 -23.26 2.83
CA LYS A 117 -17.66 -22.19 3.84
C LYS A 117 -19.07 -21.76 4.26
N ILE A 118 -19.96 -21.57 3.30
CA ILE A 118 -21.37 -21.20 3.56
C ILE A 118 -22.06 -22.29 4.39
N LEU A 119 -21.82 -23.56 4.06
CA LEU A 119 -22.36 -24.70 4.79
C LEU A 119 -21.82 -24.77 6.22
N ALA A 120 -20.53 -24.55 6.43
CA ALA A 120 -19.95 -24.51 7.77
C ALA A 120 -20.58 -23.43 8.65
N LEU A 121 -20.82 -22.23 8.10
CA LEU A 121 -21.54 -21.16 8.78
C LEU A 121 -23.00 -21.54 9.05
N GLN A 122 -23.66 -22.18 8.08
CA GLN A 122 -25.04 -22.66 8.24
C GLN A 122 -25.15 -23.68 9.38
N THR A 123 -24.23 -24.65 9.44
CA THR A 123 -24.19 -25.64 10.52
C THR A 123 -24.08 -24.98 11.90
N GLN A 124 -23.23 -23.95 12.03
CA GLN A 124 -23.11 -23.20 13.29
C GLN A 124 -24.41 -22.47 13.65
N ILE A 125 -25.09 -21.87 12.67
CA ILE A 125 -26.39 -21.22 12.84
C ILE A 125 -27.42 -22.24 13.33
N ASP A 126 -27.48 -23.41 12.71
CA ASP A 126 -28.48 -24.44 13.04
C ASP A 126 -28.28 -25.01 14.45
N ILE A 127 -27.03 -25.28 14.84
CA ILE A 127 -26.67 -25.67 16.21
C ILE A 127 -27.13 -24.59 17.20
N THR A 128 -26.84 -23.33 16.90
CA THR A 128 -27.19 -22.21 17.79
C THR A 128 -28.70 -22.03 17.90
N ASN A 129 -29.43 -22.18 16.79
CA ASN A 129 -30.89 -22.14 16.79
C ASN A 129 -31.50 -23.25 17.63
N ASN A 130 -30.90 -24.45 17.64
CA ASN A 130 -31.32 -25.53 18.51
C ASN A 130 -31.12 -25.17 19.99
N TYR A 131 -30.00 -24.53 20.36
CA TYR A 131 -29.82 -24.02 21.73
C TYR A 131 -30.85 -22.96 22.09
N ILE A 132 -31.12 -21.99 21.21
CA ILE A 132 -32.15 -20.97 21.41
C ILE A 132 -33.52 -21.62 21.63
N LYS A 133 -33.87 -22.64 20.83
CA LYS A 133 -35.15 -23.36 20.96
C LYS A 133 -35.26 -24.03 22.33
N SER A 134 -34.20 -24.69 22.79
CA SER A 134 -34.15 -25.31 24.11
C SER A 134 -34.25 -24.29 25.25
N TYR A 135 -33.49 -23.18 25.18
CA TYR A 135 -33.59 -22.11 26.17
C TYR A 135 -34.97 -21.48 26.23
N LYS A 136 -35.60 -21.22 25.07
CA LYS A 136 -36.97 -20.70 25.00
C LYS A 136 -37.99 -21.67 25.61
N LYS A 137 -37.80 -22.98 25.44
CA LYS A 137 -38.67 -23.99 26.06
C LYS A 137 -38.54 -23.95 27.58
N ASN A 138 -37.32 -23.93 28.11
CA ASN A 138 -37.07 -23.88 29.54
C ASN A 138 -37.55 -22.56 30.15
N LEU A 139 -37.37 -21.45 29.44
CA LEU A 139 -37.84 -20.15 29.87
C LEU A 139 -39.36 -20.13 30.05
N ARG A 140 -40.12 -20.63 29.05
CA ARG A 140 -41.58 -20.72 29.15
C ARG A 140 -42.05 -21.59 30.31
N LEU A 141 -41.31 -22.66 30.63
CA LEU A 141 -41.65 -23.52 31.75
C LEU A 141 -41.49 -22.78 33.08
N LEU A 142 -40.36 -22.11 33.30
CA LEU A 142 -40.10 -21.34 34.53
C LEU A 142 -41.04 -20.14 34.66
N GLU A 143 -41.31 -19.42 33.56
CA GLU A 143 -42.27 -18.31 33.57
C GLU A 143 -43.68 -18.79 33.94
N SER A 144 -44.13 -19.93 33.40
CA SER A 144 -45.44 -20.53 33.77
C SER A 144 -45.50 -20.95 35.25
N GLN A 145 -44.41 -21.49 35.80
CA GLN A 145 -44.32 -21.82 37.22
C GLN A 145 -44.37 -20.57 38.11
N ALA A 146 -43.62 -19.53 37.73
CA ALA A 146 -43.63 -18.25 38.41
C ALA A 146 -45.02 -17.60 38.39
N ASP A 147 -45.71 -17.63 37.25
CA ASP A 147 -47.07 -17.13 37.11
C ASP A 147 -48.06 -17.89 38.00
N ALA A 148 -47.92 -19.22 38.12
CA ALA A 148 -48.74 -20.03 38.99
C ALA A 148 -48.55 -19.68 40.48
N LEU A 149 -47.32 -19.39 40.92
CA LEU A 149 -47.03 -18.92 42.29
C LEU A 149 -47.61 -17.53 42.54
N ASN A 150 -47.40 -16.60 41.59
CA ASN A 150 -47.96 -15.24 41.67
C ASN A 150 -49.49 -15.26 41.78
N ASN A 151 -50.17 -16.12 41.01
CA ASN A 151 -51.63 -16.29 41.08
C ASN A 151 -52.11 -16.82 42.44
N ARG A 152 -51.25 -17.52 43.18
CA ARG A 152 -51.49 -17.99 44.55
C ARG A 152 -51.03 -16.98 45.61
N LEU A 153 -50.53 -15.82 45.20
CA LEU A 153 -49.90 -14.80 46.06
C LEU A 153 -48.68 -15.34 46.83
N GLU A 154 -48.03 -16.37 46.29
CA GLU A 154 -46.79 -16.93 46.82
C GLU A 154 -45.59 -16.28 46.12
N PRO A 155 -44.50 -15.97 46.86
CA PRO A 155 -43.31 -15.40 46.26
C PRO A 155 -42.60 -16.42 45.35
N VAL A 156 -42.14 -15.96 44.19
CA VAL A 156 -41.27 -16.76 43.31
C VAL A 156 -39.88 -16.90 43.94
N PRO A 157 -39.31 -18.11 44.04
CA PRO A 157 -37.96 -18.30 44.55
C PRO A 157 -36.91 -17.48 43.78
N ASP A 158 -35.97 -16.88 44.50
CA ASP A 158 -34.90 -16.08 43.89
C ASP A 158 -34.05 -16.86 42.87
N ASP A 159 -33.88 -18.17 43.07
CA ASP A 159 -33.18 -19.04 42.13
C ASP A 159 -33.89 -19.14 40.78
N ASP A 160 -35.22 -19.18 40.78
CA ASP A 160 -36.03 -19.23 39.55
C ASP A 160 -35.97 -17.89 38.81
N LEU A 161 -36.03 -16.77 39.54
CA LEU A 161 -35.85 -15.43 38.95
C LEU A 161 -34.47 -15.29 38.28
N ARG A 162 -33.40 -15.71 38.98
CA ARG A 162 -32.04 -15.72 38.41
C ARG A 162 -31.93 -16.65 37.20
N ALA A 163 -32.59 -17.81 37.22
CA ALA A 163 -32.59 -18.75 36.11
C ALA A 163 -33.30 -18.16 34.88
N ILE A 164 -34.43 -17.49 35.07
CA ILE A 164 -35.18 -16.77 34.02
C ILE A 164 -34.29 -15.70 33.38
N GLU A 165 -33.63 -14.85 34.17
CA GLU A 165 -32.73 -13.80 33.65
C GLU A 165 -31.58 -14.38 32.85
N ARG A 166 -30.93 -15.44 33.36
CA ARG A 166 -29.84 -16.13 32.65
C ARG A 166 -30.30 -16.72 31.33
N LEU A 167 -31.49 -17.33 31.28
CA LEU A 167 -32.05 -17.87 30.04
C LEU A 167 -32.35 -16.76 29.02
N LYS A 168 -32.93 -15.63 29.45
CA LYS A 168 -33.19 -14.47 28.59
C LYS A 168 -31.89 -13.93 28.00
N GLU A 169 -30.86 -13.78 28.83
CA GLU A 169 -29.55 -13.30 28.39
C GLU A 169 -28.88 -14.27 27.42
N ASN A 170 -28.94 -15.58 27.69
CA ASN A 170 -28.42 -16.61 26.79
C ASN A 170 -29.14 -16.58 25.44
N ILE A 171 -30.47 -16.46 25.43
CA ILE A 171 -31.25 -16.32 24.18
C ILE A 171 -30.78 -15.08 23.40
N ARG A 172 -30.64 -13.94 24.08
CA ARG A 172 -30.19 -12.69 23.44
C ARG A 172 -28.80 -12.82 22.81
N LYS A 173 -27.83 -13.35 23.54
CA LYS A 173 -26.46 -13.58 23.03
C LYS A 173 -26.45 -14.51 21.83
N ASN A 174 -27.19 -15.62 21.89
CA ASN A 174 -27.23 -16.59 20.79
C ASN A 174 -27.94 -16.02 19.55
N LEU A 175 -28.97 -15.18 19.72
CA LEU A 175 -29.59 -14.47 18.60
C LEU A 175 -28.60 -13.52 17.91
N GLN A 176 -27.87 -12.72 18.70
CA GLN A 176 -26.83 -11.83 18.16
C GLN A 176 -25.74 -12.62 17.41
N TYR A 177 -25.34 -13.78 17.95
CA TYR A 177 -24.40 -14.67 17.28
C TYR A 177 -24.94 -15.17 15.93
N VAL A 178 -26.20 -15.62 15.87
CA VAL A 178 -26.85 -16.05 14.62
C VAL A 178 -26.87 -14.93 13.59
N ASP A 179 -27.22 -13.70 13.99
CA ASP A 179 -27.25 -12.55 13.08
C ASP A 179 -25.87 -12.22 12.51
N GLN A 180 -24.82 -12.28 13.35
CA GLN A 180 -23.44 -12.11 12.89
C GLN A 180 -23.03 -13.18 11.88
N ARG A 181 -23.37 -14.45 12.13
CA ARG A 181 -23.06 -15.56 11.21
C ARG A 181 -23.82 -15.45 9.89
N ARG A 182 -25.06 -14.96 9.91
CA ARG A 182 -25.82 -14.67 8.68
C ARG A 182 -25.16 -13.56 7.87
N LEU A 183 -24.75 -12.47 8.52
CA LEU A 183 -24.02 -11.39 7.84
C LEU A 183 -22.71 -11.91 7.23
N GLU A 184 -21.97 -12.75 7.94
CA GLU A 184 -20.77 -13.39 7.43
C GLU A 184 -21.07 -14.29 6.23
N GLN A 185 -22.16 -15.07 6.27
CA GLN A 185 -22.59 -15.91 5.15
C GLN A 185 -22.89 -15.08 3.88
N HIS A 186 -23.53 -13.91 4.04
CA HIS A 186 -23.74 -12.97 2.93
C HIS A 186 -22.43 -12.43 2.36
N LYS A 187 -21.51 -11.99 3.23
CA LYS A 187 -20.18 -11.52 2.80
C LYS A 187 -19.41 -12.59 2.04
N VAL A 188 -19.40 -13.83 2.54
CA VAL A 188 -18.75 -14.96 1.86
C VAL A 188 -19.40 -15.20 0.50
N ARG A 189 -20.73 -15.13 0.39
CA ARG A 189 -21.42 -15.29 -0.89
C ARG A 189 -20.96 -14.22 -1.90
N ASP A 190 -20.96 -12.96 -1.49
CA ASP A 190 -20.57 -11.83 -2.36
C ASP A 190 -19.10 -11.92 -2.78
N GLU A 191 -18.20 -12.24 -1.83
CA GLU A 191 -16.78 -12.47 -2.10
C GLU A 191 -16.57 -13.55 -3.16
N PHE A 192 -17.22 -14.72 -3.02
CA PHE A 192 -17.05 -15.82 -3.95
C PHE A 192 -17.70 -15.56 -5.31
N LEU A 193 -18.82 -14.81 -5.37
CA LEU A 193 -19.39 -14.35 -6.64
C LEU A 193 -18.41 -13.45 -7.40
N ALA A 194 -17.77 -12.50 -6.72
CA ALA A 194 -16.75 -11.65 -7.31
C ALA A 194 -15.54 -12.46 -7.81
N LEU A 195 -15.07 -13.43 -7.03
CA LEU A 195 -13.97 -14.33 -7.44
C LEU A 195 -14.33 -15.14 -8.70
N ILE A 196 -15.57 -15.62 -8.79
CA ILE A 196 -16.07 -16.35 -9.98
C ILE A 196 -16.05 -15.44 -11.21
N GLU A 197 -16.52 -14.21 -11.10
CA GLU A 197 -16.47 -13.26 -12.22
C GLU A 197 -15.06 -12.92 -12.66
N ASP A 198 -14.17 -12.64 -11.71
CA ASP A 198 -12.78 -12.31 -11.98
C ASP A 198 -12.07 -13.51 -12.63
N TYR A 199 -12.29 -14.73 -12.12
CA TYR A 199 -11.73 -15.94 -12.71
C TYR A 199 -12.20 -16.14 -14.16
N LYS A 200 -13.50 -15.95 -14.44
CA LYS A 200 -14.04 -16.03 -15.81
C LYS A 200 -13.41 -15.02 -16.76
N LYS A 201 -13.16 -13.78 -16.30
CA LYS A 201 -12.50 -12.75 -17.11
C LYS A 201 -11.06 -13.13 -17.43
N LEU A 202 -10.36 -13.77 -16.49
CA LEU A 202 -8.97 -14.21 -16.67
C LEU A 202 -8.84 -15.41 -17.61
N THR A 203 -9.77 -16.36 -17.56
CA THR A 203 -9.71 -17.56 -18.42
C THR A 203 -10.22 -17.31 -19.83
N LYS A 204 -11.17 -16.39 -20.04
CA LYS A 204 -11.64 -16.00 -21.39
C LYS A 204 -10.64 -15.17 -22.20
N LYS A 205 -9.63 -14.59 -21.55
CA LYS A 205 -8.63 -13.72 -22.20
C LYS A 205 -7.43 -14.50 -22.75
N LYS A 206 -7.35 -15.81 -22.49
CA LYS A 206 -6.42 -16.73 -23.14
C LYS A 206 -7.07 -17.26 -24.42
#